data_AF-A0A4Q5TLU7-F1
#
_entry.id   AF-A0A4Q5TLU7-F1
#
_cell.length_a   1.000
_cell.length_b   1.000
_cell.length_c   1.000
_cell.angle_alpha   90.00
_cell.angle_beta   90.00
_cell.angle_gamma   90.00
#
_symmetry.space_group_name_H-M   'P 1'
#
loop_
_entity.id
_entity.type
_entity.pdbx_description
1 polymer ?
#
loop_
_entity_poly.entity_id
_entity_poly.type
_entity_poly.pdbx_seq_one_letter_code
_entity_poly.pdbx_strand_id
1 'polypeptide(L)'
;MPVITNIETTDRANAAVNKQMLQLPDLLLQKGAIQLKGEFLEELGIDLPFITKVKKGDRFFSKVHIYIVCKKYKVNANWLLGLEKNPFR
;
A
#
# COMPACT_ATOMS: atom_id res chain seq x y z
N MET A 1 21.36 16.69 -17.23
CA MET A 1 21.99 16.11 -16.02
C MET A 1 21.00 15.13 -15.42
N PRO A 2 21.28 13.82 -15.37
CA PRO A 2 20.39 12.87 -14.72
C PRO A 2 20.59 12.93 -13.21
N VAL A 3 19.48 13.13 -12.48
CA VAL A 3 19.43 13.07 -11.02
C VAL A 3 19.56 11.62 -10.61
N ILE A 4 20.69 11.26 -10.01
CA ILE A 4 20.90 9.98 -9.35
C ILE A 4 19.94 9.94 -8.17
N THR A 5 18.81 9.26 -8.31
CA THR A 5 17.88 9.02 -7.19
C THR A 5 18.08 7.59 -6.74
N ASN A 6 19.00 7.35 -5.79
CA ASN A 6 19.20 6.14 -5.00
C ASN A 6 18.17 5.00 -5.21
N ILE A 7 18.32 4.23 -6.31
CA ILE A 7 17.33 3.21 -6.70
C ILE A 7 17.61 1.83 -6.07
N GLU A 8 18.81 1.59 -5.53
CA GLU A 8 19.23 0.24 -5.13
C GLU A 8 18.93 -0.09 -3.66
N THR A 9 18.73 0.91 -2.78
CA THR A 9 18.49 0.67 -1.34
C THR A 9 17.00 0.72 -0.95
N THR A 10 16.12 1.19 -1.85
CA THR A 10 14.70 1.42 -1.57
C THR A 10 13.80 0.21 -1.89
N ASP A 11 14.32 -0.78 -2.63
CA ASP A 11 13.56 -1.93 -3.15
C ASP A 11 12.96 -2.83 -2.03
N ARG A 12 13.77 -3.23 -1.04
CA ARG A 12 13.32 -4.16 0.02
C ARG A 12 12.25 -3.56 0.94
N ALA A 13 12.38 -2.28 1.28
CA ALA A 13 11.41 -1.59 2.14
C ALA A 13 10.08 -1.38 1.39
N ASN A 14 10.14 -1.01 0.11
CA ASN A 14 8.94 -0.82 -0.70
C ASN A 14 8.22 -2.15 -0.99
N ALA A 15 8.96 -3.26 -1.12
CA ALA A 15 8.36 -4.59 -1.28
C ALA A 15 7.54 -5.03 -0.07
N ALA A 16 8.02 -4.74 1.16
CA ALA A 16 7.27 -4.98 2.38
C ALA A 16 5.96 -4.18 2.42
N VAL A 17 6.04 -2.89 2.07
CA VAL A 17 4.87 -2.01 1.96
C VAL A 17 3.87 -2.56 0.95
N ASN A 18 4.31 -2.94 -0.25
CA ASN A 18 3.43 -3.51 -1.26
C ASN A 18 2.67 -4.72 -0.74
N LYS A 19 3.36 -5.62 -0.04
CA LYS A 19 2.73 -6.80 0.56
C LYS A 19 1.64 -6.42 1.57
N GLN A 20 1.92 -5.49 2.48
CA GLN A 20 0.93 -5.04 3.47
C GLN A 20 -0.24 -4.31 2.80
N MET A 21 0.03 -3.46 1.82
CA MET A 21 -0.99 -2.73 1.07
C MET A 21 -1.91 -3.66 0.27
N LEU A 22 -1.38 -4.77 -0.26
CA LEU A 22 -2.17 -5.81 -0.93
C LEU A 22 -3.02 -6.65 0.03
N GLN A 23 -2.58 -6.81 1.29
CA GLN A 23 -3.34 -7.51 2.33
C GLN A 23 -4.38 -6.61 3.01
N LEU A 24 -4.19 -5.30 2.97
CA LEU A 24 -5.07 -4.35 3.61
C LEU A 24 -6.54 -4.41 3.16
N PRO A 25 -6.89 -4.50 1.86
CA PRO A 25 -8.30 -4.60 1.45
C PRO A 25 -8.99 -5.83 2.04
N ASP A 26 -8.29 -6.96 2.23
CA ASP A 26 -8.84 -8.14 2.93
C ASP A 26 -9.12 -7.86 4.41
N LEU A 27 -8.23 -7.13 5.11
CA LEU A 27 -8.45 -6.73 6.50
C LEU A 27 -9.60 -5.74 6.64
N LEU A 28 -9.74 -4.80 5.69
CA LEU A 28 -10.82 -3.83 5.67
C LEU A 28 -12.18 -4.48 5.39
N LEU A 29 -12.22 -5.47 4.50
CA LEU A 29 -13.40 -6.32 4.28
C LEU A 29 -13.81 -7.06 5.55
N GLN A 30 -12.85 -7.69 6.24
CA GLN A 30 -13.13 -8.41 7.50
C GLN A 30 -13.66 -7.48 8.60
N LYS A 31 -13.17 -6.24 8.65
CA LYS A 31 -13.67 -5.21 9.58
C LYS A 31 -15.01 -4.59 9.17
N GLY A 32 -15.50 -4.85 7.95
CA GLY A 32 -16.67 -4.17 7.39
C GLY A 32 -16.43 -2.70 7.05
N ALA A 33 -15.17 -2.28 6.91
CA ALA A 33 -14.81 -0.91 6.55
C ALA A 33 -14.95 -0.62 5.04
N ILE A 34 -14.94 -1.68 4.22
CA ILE A 34 -15.28 -1.66 2.79
C ILE A 34 -16.15 -2.88 2.48
N GLN A 35 -17.01 -2.79 1.47
CA GLN A 35 -17.82 -3.94 1.06
C GLN A 35 -17.15 -4.73 -0.07
N LEU A 36 -16.34 -4.06 -0.90
CA LEU A 36 -15.67 -4.66 -2.04
C LEU A 36 -14.22 -4.20 -2.14
N LYS A 37 -13.36 -5.08 -2.67
CA LYS A 37 -11.95 -4.70 -2.97
C LYS A 37 -11.86 -3.62 -4.05
N GLY A 38 -12.85 -3.55 -4.96
CA GLY A 38 -12.97 -2.47 -5.95
C GLY A 38 -13.11 -1.10 -5.28
N GLU A 39 -13.95 -1.07 -4.21
CA GLU A 39 -14.05 -0.02 -3.18
C GLU A 39 -12.72 0.69 -2.93
N PHE A 40 -11.80 -0.12 -2.41
CA PHE A 40 -10.48 0.31 -2.00
C PHE A 40 -9.59 0.81 -3.15
N LEU A 41 -9.70 0.20 -4.34
CA LEU A 41 -8.89 0.57 -5.49
C LEU A 41 -9.33 1.92 -6.08
N GLU A 42 -10.64 2.15 -6.19
CA GLU A 42 -11.20 3.43 -6.64
C GLU A 42 -10.83 4.57 -5.69
N GLU A 43 -10.89 4.32 -4.38
CA GLU A 43 -10.57 5.30 -3.34
C GLU A 43 -9.10 5.70 -3.31
N LEU A 44 -8.23 4.81 -3.78
CA LEU A 44 -6.81 5.03 -3.97
C LEU A 44 -6.48 5.66 -5.34
N GLY A 45 -7.45 5.74 -6.25
CA GLY A 45 -7.25 6.17 -7.64
C GLY A 45 -6.32 5.23 -8.41
N ILE A 46 -6.36 3.93 -8.11
CA ILE A 46 -5.50 2.92 -8.74
C ILE A 46 -6.34 1.88 -9.48
N ASP A 47 -5.90 1.54 -10.69
CA ASP A 47 -6.56 0.53 -11.50
C ASP A 47 -5.99 -0.89 -11.29
N LEU A 48 -6.73 -1.92 -11.70
CA LEU A 48 -6.27 -3.32 -11.69
C LEU A 48 -4.90 -3.57 -12.37
N PRO A 49 -4.54 -2.89 -13.48
CA PRO A 49 -3.20 -2.98 -14.07
C PRO A 49 -2.10 -2.49 -13.12
N PHE A 50 -2.38 -1.47 -12.29
CA PHE A 50 -1.45 -1.00 -11.26
C PHE A 50 -1.14 -2.14 -10.28
N ILE A 51 -2.18 -2.81 -9.77
CA ILE A 51 -2.04 -3.94 -8.85
C ILE A 51 -1.26 -5.09 -9.49
N THR A 52 -1.50 -5.37 -10.77
CA THR A 52 -0.77 -6.41 -11.49
C THR A 52 0.73 -6.10 -11.58
N LYS A 53 1.09 -4.83 -11.86
CA LYS A 53 2.49 -4.38 -11.87
C LYS A 53 3.13 -4.45 -10.49
N VAL A 54 2.38 -4.10 -9.45
CA VAL A 54 2.82 -4.22 -8.05
C VAL A 54 3.11 -5.67 -7.68
N LYS A 55 2.24 -6.61 -8.05
CA LYS A 55 2.45 -8.04 -7.81
C LYS A 55 3.68 -8.59 -8.52
N LYS A 56 4.02 -8.04 -9.68
CA LYS A 56 5.23 -8.39 -10.45
C LYS A 56 6.50 -7.72 -9.92
N GLY A 57 6.40 -6.79 -8.95
CA GLY A 57 7.53 -6.01 -8.47
C GLY A 57 7.97 -4.87 -9.41
N ASP A 58 7.20 -4.62 -10.46
CA ASP A 58 7.49 -3.58 -11.47
C ASP A 58 7.09 -2.17 -10.98
N ARG A 59 6.22 -2.11 -9.96
CA ARG A 59 5.69 -0.86 -9.40
C ARG A 59 5.52 -0.96 -7.89
N PHE A 60 5.64 0.17 -7.20
CA PHE A 60 5.47 0.27 -5.75
C PHE A 60 4.39 1.28 -5.38
N PHE A 61 3.76 1.10 -4.22
CA PHE A 61 2.88 2.12 -3.67
C PHE A 61 3.69 3.33 -3.21
N SER A 62 3.29 4.52 -3.65
CA SER A 62 3.91 5.77 -3.22
C SER A 62 3.49 6.14 -1.81
N LYS A 63 4.29 7.00 -1.15
CA LYS A 63 3.97 7.58 0.16
C LYS A 63 2.60 8.27 0.19
N VAL A 64 2.18 8.82 -0.94
CA VAL A 64 0.85 9.43 -1.10
C VAL A 64 -0.27 8.40 -0.92
N HIS A 65 -0.14 7.21 -1.50
CA HIS A 65 -1.13 6.14 -1.35
C HIS A 65 -1.20 5.66 0.11
N ILE A 66 -0.05 5.50 0.77
CA ILE A 66 0.05 5.17 2.20
C ILE A 66 -0.68 6.23 3.02
N TYR A 67 -0.41 7.50 2.76
CA TYR A 67 -1.02 8.61 3.48
C TYR A 67 -2.54 8.63 3.35
N ILE A 68 -3.08 8.49 2.12
CA ILE A 68 -4.53 8.45 1.85
C ILE A 68 -5.18 7.33 2.68
N VAL A 69 -4.60 6.14 2.63
CA VAL A 69 -5.12 4.97 3.33
C VAL A 69 -5.06 5.12 4.85
N CYS A 70 -3.95 5.62 5.39
CA CYS A 70 -3.83 5.91 6.82
C CYS A 70 -4.87 6.93 7.28
N LYS A 71 -5.09 8.01 6.50
CA LYS A 71 -6.10 9.03 6.78
C LYS A 71 -7.52 8.48 6.76
N LYS A 72 -7.82 7.64 5.77
CA LYS A 72 -9.20 7.21 5.48
C LYS A 72 -9.65 6.04 6.35
N TYR A 73 -8.78 5.04 6.50
CA TYR A 73 -9.11 3.80 7.21
C TYR A 73 -8.51 3.72 8.62
N LYS A 74 -7.87 4.80 9.10
CA LYS A 74 -7.13 4.86 10.37
C LYS A 74 -6.14 3.69 10.53
N VAL A 75 -5.48 3.34 9.43
CA VAL A 75 -4.48 2.28 9.38
C VAL A 75 -3.15 2.82 9.90
N ASN A 76 -2.44 2.03 10.69
CA ASN A 76 -1.14 2.40 11.22
C ASN A 76 -0.08 2.38 10.09
N ALA A 77 0.54 3.53 9.82
CA ALA A 77 1.63 3.64 8.83
C ALA A 77 2.84 2.77 9.20
N ASN A 78 3.10 2.55 10.48
CA ASN A 78 4.19 1.70 10.95
C ASN A 78 3.97 0.24 10.56
N TRP A 79 2.71 -0.22 10.57
CA TRP A 79 2.36 -1.56 10.11
C TRP A 79 2.58 -1.71 8.60
N LEU A 80 2.17 -0.71 7.82
CA LEU A 80 2.44 -0.70 6.38
C LEU A 80 3.94 -0.74 6.07
N LEU A 81 4.77 -0.06 6.86
CA LEU A 81 6.23 -0.08 6.73
C LEU A 81 6.89 -1.35 7.31
N GLY A 82 6.13 -2.26 7.91
CA GLY A 82 6.65 -3.47 8.56
C GLY A 82 7.40 -3.21 9.88
N LEU A 83 7.27 -2.00 10.44
CA LEU A 83 7.88 -1.60 11.72
C LEU A 83 7.04 -2.06 12.92
N GLU A 84 5.75 -2.30 12.72
CA GLU A 84 4.82 -2.69 13.78
C GLU A 84 3.92 -3.86 13.31
N LYS A 85 3.46 -4.70 14.25
CA LYS A 85 2.60 -5.85 13.94
C LYS A 85 1.11 -5.49 13.92
N ASN A 86 0.72 -4.33 14.46
CA ASN A 86 -0.69 -3.96 14.62
C ASN A 86 -1.16 -3.03 13.49
N PRO A 87 -2.07 -3.49 12.60
CA PRO A 87 -2.59 -2.68 11.49
C PRO A 87 -3.51 -1.53 11.93
N PHE A 88 -4.10 -1.63 13.11
CA PHE A 88 -5.06 -0.68 13.63
C PHE A 88 -4.65 -0.24 15.03
N ARG A 89 -4.71 1.07 15.28
CA ARG A 89 -4.48 1.68 16.58
C ARG A 89 -5.69 2.51 16.99
#